data_AF-A0A9D1PYA7-F1
#
_entry.id   AF-A0A9D1PYA7-F1
#
_cell.length_a   1.000
_cell.length_b   1.000
_cell.length_c   1.000
_cell.angle_alpha   90.00
_cell.angle_beta   90.00
_cell.angle_gamma   90.00
#
_symmetry.space_group_name_H-M   'P 1'
#
loop_
_entity.id
_entity.type
_entity.pdbx_description
1 polymer ?
#
loop_
_entity_poly.entity_id
_entity_poly.type
_entity_poly.pdbx_seq_one_letter_code
_entity_poly.pdbx_strand_id
1 'polypeptide(L)' 'MQDNVADSERCKKCGATDDVIEVTLELEMRGGITKRITSNFCWPCFMRMLDKACERQEKNENREEPHE' A
#
# COMPACT_ATOMS: atom_id res chain seq x y z
N MET A 1 21.80 -11.90 17.21
CA MET A 1 20.75 -12.34 16.27
C MET A 1 19.43 -11.81 16.81
N GLN A 2 18.81 -10.86 16.13
CA GLN A 2 17.45 -10.40 16.43
C GLN A 2 16.57 -10.85 15.27
N ASP A 3 16.00 -12.04 15.41
CA ASP A 3 14.92 -12.53 14.57
C ASP A 3 13.64 -11.82 15.04
N ASN A 4 13.36 -10.66 14.45
CA ASN A 4 12.13 -9.92 14.72
C ASN A 4 11.05 -10.36 13.72
N VAL A 5 10.17 -11.23 14.21
CA VAL A 5 8.73 -11.32 13.90
C VAL A 5 8.35 -11.27 12.41
N ALA A 6 7.95 -12.43 11.86
CA ALA A 6 7.02 -12.50 10.73
C ALA A 6 5.83 -13.40 11.08
N ASP A 7 5.29 -13.26 12.30
CA ASP A 7 3.94 -13.73 12.57
C ASP A 7 2.98 -12.68 12.04
N SER A 8 2.45 -12.88 10.85
CA SER A 8 1.09 -12.47 10.52
C SER A 8 0.70 -13.00 9.15
N GLU A 9 0.18 -14.23 9.14
CA GLU A 9 -0.89 -14.66 8.20
C GLU A 9 -2.16 -13.79 8.36
N ARG A 10 -2.09 -12.71 9.15
CA ARG A 10 -3.15 -11.77 9.43
C ARG A 10 -3.01 -10.53 8.57
N CYS A 11 -4.15 -10.06 8.09
CA CYS A 11 -4.31 -8.76 7.49
C CYS A 11 -3.79 -7.67 8.44
N LYS A 12 -2.77 -6.92 8.01
CA LYS A 12 -2.18 -5.78 8.74
C LYS A 12 -3.20 -4.72 9.14
N LYS A 13 -4.32 -4.61 8.41
CA LYS A 13 -5.32 -3.56 8.62
C LYS A 13 -6.42 -3.94 9.62
N CYS A 14 -6.89 -5.18 9.59
CA CYS A 14 -8.06 -5.61 10.38
C CYS A 14 -7.84 -6.88 11.21
N GLY A 15 -6.69 -7.54 11.09
CA GLY A 15 -6.37 -8.78 11.82
C GLY A 15 -7.02 -10.05 11.29
N ALA A 16 -7.81 -9.97 10.22
CA ALA A 16 -8.41 -11.15 9.57
C ALA A 16 -7.32 -12.15 9.13
N THR A 17 -7.56 -13.44 9.32
CA THR A 17 -6.66 -14.53 8.91
C THR A 17 -7.07 -15.16 7.58
N ASP A 18 -8.34 -14.99 7.18
CA ASP A 18 -8.87 -15.53 5.94
C ASP A 18 -8.58 -14.61 4.75
N ASP A 19 -8.34 -15.22 3.59
CA ASP A 19 -8.10 -14.55 2.30
C ASP A 19 -7.01 -13.46 2.36
N VAL A 20 -5.95 -13.72 3.14
CA VAL A 20 -4.81 -12.83 3.30
C VAL A 20 -3.79 -13.09 2.20
N ILE A 21 -3.43 -12.03 1.48
CA ILE A 21 -2.42 -12.02 0.44
C ILE A 21 -1.22 -11.20 0.89
N GLU A 22 -0.03 -11.61 0.46
CA GLU A 22 1.18 -10.81 0.58
C GLU A 22 1.23 -9.81 -0.59
N VAL A 23 1.39 -8.53 -0.26
CA VAL A 23 1.48 -7.45 -1.24
C VAL A 23 2.86 -6.82 -1.13
N THR A 24 3.60 -6.80 -2.24
CA THR A 24 4.87 -6.09 -2.36
C THR A 24 4.70 -4.87 -3.26
N LEU A 25 4.99 -3.68 -2.73
CA LEU A 25 4.99 -2.42 -3.47
C LEU A 25 6.43 -2.00 -3.75
N GLU A 26 6.75 -1.75 -5.02
CA GLU A 26 8.00 -1.15 -5.46
C GLU A 26 7.76 0.33 -5.77
N LEU A 27 8.39 1.21 -4.99
CA LEU A 27 8.24 2.65 -5.11
C LEU A 27 9.53 3.25 -5.65
N GLU A 28 9.48 3.84 -6.84
CA GLU A 28 10.58 4.63 -7.36
C GLU A 28 10.57 6.02 -6.70
N MET A 29 11.62 6.32 -5.95
CA MET A 29 11.80 7.61 -5.30
C MET A 29 12.64 8.53 -6.20
N ARG A 30 12.49 9.85 -6.00
CA ARG A 30 13.33 10.85 -6.68
C ARG A 30 14.82 10.51 -6.48
N GLY A 31 15.56 10.40 -7.58
CA GLY A 31 16.96 9.99 -7.58
C GLY A 31 17.23 8.53 -7.96
N GLY A 32 16.21 7.79 -8.45
CA GLY A 32 16.38 6.43 -8.98
C GLY A 32 16.53 5.35 -7.91
N ILE A 33 16.22 5.68 -6.65
CA ILE A 33 16.23 4.70 -5.54
C ILE A 33 14.87 4.01 -5.51
N THR A 34 14.85 2.71 -5.78
CA THR A 34 13.64 1.90 -5.64
C THR A 34 13.51 1.34 -4.23
N LYS A 35 12.43 1.67 -3.53
CA LYS A 35 12.10 1.14 -2.21
C LYS A 35 11.06 0.03 -2.34
N ARG A 36 11.38 -1.16 -1.81
CA ARG A 36 10.45 -2.29 -1.71
C ARG A 36 9.78 -2.32 -0.34
N ILE A 37 8.46 -2.46 -0.31
CA ILE A 37 7.67 -2.58 0.92
C ILE A 37 6.74 -3.78 0.78
N THR A 38 6.91 -4.78 1.64
CA THR A 38 6.06 -5.99 1.68
C THR A 38 5.13 -5.93 2.89
N SER A 39 3.85 -6.31 2.72
CA SER A 39 2.85 -6.34 3.80
C SER A 39 1.68 -7.25 3.46
N ASN A 40 1.08 -7.87 4.48
CA ASN A 40 -0.06 -8.78 4.34
C ASN A 40 -1.40 -8.05 4.49
N PHE A 41 -2.35 -8.30 3.58
CA PHE A 41 -3.69 -7.73 3.61
C PHE A 41 -4.73 -8.77 3.21
N CYS A 42 -5.90 -8.76 3.85
CA CYS A 42 -7.05 -9.45 3.28
C CYS A 42 -7.54 -8.71 2.05
N TRP A 43 -8.10 -9.44 1.09
CA TRP A 43 -8.57 -8.87 -0.19
C TRP A 43 -9.43 -7.60 -0.03
N PRO A 44 -10.43 -7.53 0.88
CA PRO A 44 -11.24 -6.31 1.06
C PRO A 44 -10.46 -5.10 1.60
N CYS A 45 -9.40 -5.33 2.37
CA CYS A 45 -8.54 -4.24 2.87
C CYS A 45 -7.57 -3.76 1.80
N PHE A 46 -7.10 -4.67 0.94
CA PHE A 46 -6.26 -4.33 -0.20
C PHE A 46 -7.02 -3.48 -1.23
N MET A 47 -8.22 -3.90 -1.65
CA MET A 47 -9.04 -3.13 -2.60
C MET A 47 -9.35 -1.71 -2.08
N ARG A 48 -9.74 -1.58 -0.81
CA ARG A 48 -9.96 -0.26 -0.18
C ARG A 48 -8.71 0.62 -0.11
N MET A 49 -7.52 0.02 -0.09
CA MET A 49 -6.27 0.79 -0.17
C MET A 49 -6.07 1.35 -1.57
N LEU A 50 -6.30 0.53 -2.60
CA LEU A 50 -6.20 0.94 -4.00
C LEU A 50 -7.21 2.04 -4.32
N ASP A 51 -8.48 1.89 -3.94
CA ASP A 51 -9.52 2.89 -4.17
C ASP A 51 -9.10 4.26 -3.60
N LYS A 52 -8.60 4.29 -2.36
CA LYS A 52 -8.10 5.52 -1.73
C LYS A 52 -6.86 6.11 -2.41
N ALA A 53 -6.02 5.26 -3.01
CA ALA A 53 -4.88 5.74 -3.78
C ALA A 53 -5.34 6.38 -5.09
N CYS A 54 -6.30 5.76 -5.79
CA CYS A 54 -6.92 6.30 -6.99
C CYS A 54 -7.64 7.63 -6.72
N GLU A 55 -8.49 7.70 -5.69
CA GLU A 55 -9.18 8.95 -5.32
C GLU A 55 -8.21 10.11 -5.04
N ARG A 56 -7.04 9.81 -4.45
CA ARG A 56 -6.00 10.81 -4.18
C ARG A 56 -5.31 11.25 -5.46
N GLN A 57 -5.13 10.34 -6.42
CA GLN A 57 -4.57 10.66 -7.74
C GLN A 57 -5.54 11.53 -8.54
N GLU A 58 -6.82 11.18 -8.61
CA GLU A 58 -7.84 11.96 -9.31
C GLU A 58 -7.97 13.39 -8.73
N LYS A 59 -7.90 13.54 -7.40
CA LYS A 59 -7.91 14.86 -6.76
C LYS A 59 -6.64 15.67 -7.03
N ASN A 60 -5.51 15.01 -7.28
CA ASN A 60 -4.25 15.67 -7.55
C ASN A 60 -4.15 16.07 -9.05
N GLU A 61 -4.67 15.24 -9.94
CA GLU A 61 -4.75 15.50 -11.39
C GLU A 61 -5.75 16.64 -11.68
N ASN A 62 -6.91 16.67 -11.02
CA ASN A 62 -7.88 17.76 -11.15
C ASN A 62 -7.47 19.09 -10.45
N ARG A 63 -6.26 19.16 -9.86
CA ARG A 63 -5.72 20.38 -9.22
C ARG A 63 -4.68 21.10 -10.10
N GLU A 64 -4.48 20.65 -11.34
CA GLU A 64 -3.65 21.35 -12.36
C GLU A 64 -4.45 22.36 -13.21
N GLU A 65 -5.51 22.99 -12.68
CA GLU A 65 -5.89 24.31 -13.23
C GLU A 65 -4.82 25.31 -12.78
N PRO A 66 -4.14 26.01 -13.71
CA PRO A 66 -3.05 26.91 -13.37
C PRO A 66 -3.61 27.99 -12.45
N HIS A 67 -3.04 28.09 -11.26
CA HIS A 67 -3.24 29.23 -10.39
C HIS A 67 -2.60 30.43 -11.10
N GLU A 68 -3.39 31.14 -11.91
CA GLU A 68 -3.08 32.49 -12.41
C GLU A 68 -3.10 33.51 -11.26
#